data_AF-A0A7K7WP08-F1
#
_entry.id   AF-A0A7K7WP08-F1
#
_cell.length_a   1.000
_cell.length_b   1.000
_cell.length_c   1.000
_cell.angle_alpha   90.00
_cell.angle_beta   90.00
_cell.angle_gamma   90.00
#
_symmetry.space_group_name_H-M   'P 1'
#
loop_
_entity.id
_entity.type
_entity.pdbx_description
1 polymer ?
#
loop_
_entity_poly.entity_id
_entity_poly.type
_entity_poly.pdbx_seq_one_letter_code
_entity_poly.pdbx_strand_id
1 'polypeptide(L)'
;VLFLLQIVHILNMTSAKNVSFLLQPEESLHSLQMRIEYETGITTGNQELLLETGICLDPRKPASQCVIDGVRGWDSYMVYLFDKSKTVYEGPFASRSLSDCVNYIVQDSKIQLPVSQLRKVWAEAVHYVIGLKEDYSRLFQGQRAAMLSLLRYNANLIKMKNNMVSASQQLKAKLEFFHQSIHLDLERYSDQMAYGISSEKMLKAWKEMEEKASQCAQAEDIGYLDEQIMALHTEIVELQKSPYARRQGEVMENLEQRAIDLYKQLKTRPPDHAYSDSTDMVKIIVQTVQSQDRVLKELFGHLSKLLGCKQKIIDLLPKIEVALNNIKEADNSVMQMQGKRQREIWHLLKIACVSS
;
A
#
# COMPACT_ATOMS: atom_id res chain seq x y z
N VAL A 1 17.07 7.08 -36.98
CA VAL A 1 17.81 6.84 -35.71
C VAL A 1 17.07 7.36 -34.47
N LEU A 2 16.12 8.30 -34.57
CA LEU A 2 15.33 8.82 -33.43
C LEU A 2 14.15 7.92 -32.95
N PHE A 3 13.96 6.70 -33.47
CA PHE A 3 12.75 5.88 -33.25
C PHE A 3 12.85 4.84 -32.12
N LEU A 4 13.92 4.83 -31.32
CA LEU A 4 14.14 3.83 -30.25
C LEU A 4 14.45 4.46 -28.88
N LEU A 5 14.06 5.70 -28.62
CA LEU A 5 14.24 6.31 -27.31
C LEU A 5 13.11 5.86 -26.37
N GLN A 6 13.46 5.10 -25.34
CA GLN A 6 12.56 4.76 -24.25
C GLN A 6 12.73 5.76 -23.12
N ILE A 7 11.77 6.66 -22.95
CA ILE A 7 11.75 7.63 -21.85
C ILE A 7 10.75 7.14 -20.80
N VAL A 8 11.18 7.09 -19.55
CA VAL A 8 10.29 6.86 -18.40
C VAL A 8 10.07 8.17 -17.66
N HIS A 9 8.80 8.45 -17.33
CA HIS A 9 8.42 9.56 -16.48
C HIS A 9 8.12 9.06 -15.07
N ILE A 10 8.78 9.64 -14.07
CA ILE A 10 8.68 9.24 -12.67
C ILE A 10 8.15 10.43 -11.86
N LEU A 11 6.94 10.29 -11.32
CA LEU A 11 6.38 11.25 -10.39
C LEU A 11 6.81 10.92 -8.96
N ASN A 12 7.66 11.76 -8.39
CA ASN A 12 8.03 11.69 -6.99
C ASN A 12 6.86 12.16 -6.12
N MET A 13 6.20 11.21 -5.47
CA MET A 13 5.03 11.44 -4.61
C MET A 13 5.41 12.11 -3.29
N THR A 14 6.70 12.28 -2.97
CA THR A 14 7.12 13.03 -1.77
C THR A 14 7.23 14.52 -2.03
N SER A 15 7.50 14.92 -3.29
CA SER A 15 7.80 16.31 -3.67
C SER A 15 6.90 16.85 -4.78
N ALA A 16 6.00 16.03 -5.33
CA ALA A 16 5.20 16.32 -6.53
C ALA A 16 6.03 16.72 -7.77
N LYS A 17 7.28 16.26 -7.87
CA LYS A 17 8.17 16.54 -9.01
C LYS A 17 8.14 15.39 -10.00
N ASN A 18 8.05 15.71 -11.28
CA ASN A 18 8.25 14.73 -12.35
C ASN A 18 9.72 14.74 -12.78
N VAL A 19 10.34 13.57 -12.82
CA VAL A 19 11.71 13.36 -13.30
C VAL A 19 11.67 12.36 -14.45
N SER A 20 12.28 12.72 -15.58
CA SER A 20 12.27 11.91 -16.79
C SER A 20 13.65 11.30 -17.00
N PHE A 21 13.70 9.99 -17.26
CA PHE A 21 14.94 9.28 -17.52
C PHE A 21 14.89 8.66 -18.91
N LEU A 22 15.90 8.94 -19.72
CA LEU A 22 16.17 8.14 -20.90
C LEU A 22 16.75 6.79 -20.45
N LEU A 23 16.07 5.71 -20.82
CA LEU A 23 16.51 4.35 -20.53
C LEU A 23 17.57 3.92 -21.53
N GLN A 24 18.62 3.30 -21.02
CA GLN A 24 19.60 2.62 -21.85
C GLN A 24 19.08 1.23 -22.27
N PRO A 25 19.44 0.73 -23.47
CA PRO A 25 19.16 -0.65 -23.83
C PRO A 25 19.66 -1.61 -22.75
N GLU A 26 18.80 -2.55 -22.33
CA GLU A 26 19.12 -3.56 -21.31
C GLU A 26 19.44 -3.00 -19.90
N GLU A 27 19.12 -1.73 -19.62
CA GLU A 27 19.30 -1.14 -18.29
C GLU A 27 18.52 -1.94 -17.22
N SER A 28 19.21 -2.30 -16.13
CA SER A 28 18.57 -2.97 -15.00
C SER A 28 17.71 -1.99 -14.20
N LEU A 29 16.66 -2.48 -13.50
CA LEU A 29 15.89 -1.62 -12.62
C LEU A 29 16.77 -1.00 -11.52
N HIS A 30 17.74 -1.75 -10.98
CA HIS A 30 18.66 -1.25 -9.97
C HIS A 30 19.51 -0.07 -10.46
N SER A 31 20.00 -0.13 -11.70
CA SER A 31 20.73 0.98 -12.35
C SER A 31 19.86 2.24 -12.45
N LEU A 32 18.59 2.08 -12.83
CA LEU A 32 17.63 3.19 -12.84
C LEU A 32 17.39 3.73 -11.43
N GLN A 33 17.23 2.87 -10.42
CA GLN A 33 17.03 3.28 -9.02
C GLN A 33 18.21 4.12 -8.49
N MET A 34 19.46 3.79 -8.86
CA MET A 34 20.63 4.61 -8.50
C MET A 34 20.56 6.02 -9.10
N ARG A 35 20.06 6.15 -10.33
CA ARG A 35 19.85 7.47 -10.98
C ARG A 35 18.71 8.24 -10.33
N ILE A 36 17.63 7.54 -9.96
CA ILE A 36 16.52 8.13 -9.18
C ILE A 36 17.03 8.62 -7.83
N GLU A 37 17.89 7.86 -7.15
CA GLU A 37 18.48 8.26 -5.87
C GLU A 37 19.29 9.55 -6.02
N TYR A 38 20.10 9.66 -7.08
CA TYR A 38 20.86 10.89 -7.36
C TYR A 38 19.96 12.12 -7.54
N GLU A 39 18.84 12.00 -8.24
CA GLU A 39 17.92 13.12 -8.51
C GLU A 39 16.96 13.44 -7.35
N THR A 40 16.60 12.44 -6.54
CA THR A 40 15.53 12.57 -5.54
C THR A 40 16.01 12.50 -4.09
N GLY A 41 17.21 11.96 -3.84
CA GLY A 41 17.74 11.69 -2.51
C GLY A 41 17.11 10.49 -1.80
N ILE A 42 16.16 9.78 -2.43
CA ILE A 42 15.54 8.59 -1.84
C ILE A 42 16.45 7.38 -2.11
N THR A 43 16.94 6.76 -1.04
CA THR A 43 17.86 5.63 -1.15
C THR A 43 17.24 4.46 -1.90
N THR A 44 18.02 3.75 -2.72
CA THR A 44 17.53 2.61 -3.53
C THR A 44 16.66 1.61 -2.75
N GLY A 45 17.02 1.29 -1.50
CA GLY A 45 16.24 0.37 -0.64
C GLY A 45 14.87 0.92 -0.22
N ASN A 46 14.78 2.24 -0.06
CA ASN A 46 13.55 2.95 0.34
C ASN A 46 12.68 3.36 -0.84
N GLN A 47 13.15 3.20 -2.08
CA GLN A 47 12.33 3.46 -3.26
C GLN A 47 11.24 2.38 -3.41
N GLU A 48 10.00 2.82 -3.44
CA GLU A 48 8.87 2.03 -3.91
C GLU A 48 8.32 2.62 -5.20
N LEU A 49 8.49 1.91 -6.30
CA LEU A 49 8.05 2.32 -7.63
C LEU A 49 6.77 1.57 -8.00
N LEU A 50 5.67 2.29 -8.13
CA LEU A 50 4.35 1.74 -8.47
C LEU A 50 3.94 2.16 -9.88
N LEU A 51 3.38 1.22 -10.63
CA LEU A 51 2.62 1.52 -11.86
C LEU A 51 1.24 2.08 -11.51
N GLU A 52 0.53 2.66 -12.48
CA GLU A 52 -0.88 3.12 -12.32
C GLU A 52 -1.82 2.03 -11.81
N THR A 53 -1.50 0.76 -12.09
CA THR A 53 -2.24 -0.41 -11.61
C THR A 53 -2.00 -0.69 -10.12
N GLY A 54 -1.08 0.04 -9.47
CA GLY A 54 -0.62 -0.19 -8.10
C GLY A 54 0.30 -1.39 -7.93
N ILE A 55 0.83 -1.93 -9.02
CA ILE A 55 1.80 -3.02 -9.02
C ILE A 55 3.19 -2.42 -8.80
N CYS A 56 3.94 -3.01 -7.88
CA CYS A 56 5.34 -2.66 -7.63
C CYS A 56 6.21 -3.20 -8.77
N LEU A 57 7.20 -2.43 -9.21
CA LEU A 57 8.17 -2.91 -10.21
C LEU A 57 8.95 -4.11 -9.69
N ASP A 58 9.20 -5.08 -10.58
CA ASP A 58 9.94 -6.30 -10.23
C ASP A 58 11.46 -6.03 -10.30
N PRO A 59 12.21 -6.15 -9.19
CA PRO A 59 13.66 -5.94 -9.19
C PRO A 59 14.42 -6.90 -10.12
N ARG A 60 13.82 -8.03 -10.49
CA ARG A 60 14.41 -9.04 -11.36
C ARG A 60 14.24 -8.74 -12.85
N LYS A 61 13.42 -7.75 -13.20
CA LYS A 61 13.14 -7.35 -14.58
C LYS A 61 13.95 -6.10 -14.97
N PRO A 62 14.23 -5.90 -16.27
CA PRO A 62 14.90 -4.69 -16.75
C PRO A 62 14.04 -3.44 -16.51
N ALA A 63 14.66 -2.26 -16.59
CA ALA A 63 14.01 -0.96 -16.45
C ALA A 63 12.95 -0.70 -17.53
N SER A 64 13.03 -1.37 -18.68
CA SER A 64 12.03 -1.29 -19.75
C SER A 64 10.63 -1.68 -19.31
N GLN A 65 10.46 -2.40 -18.19
CA GLN A 65 9.14 -2.66 -17.58
C GLN A 65 8.37 -1.39 -17.18
N CYS A 66 9.06 -0.25 -17.03
CA CYS A 66 8.46 1.03 -16.72
C CYS A 66 7.72 1.64 -17.92
N VAL A 67 8.05 1.16 -19.13
CA VAL A 67 7.51 1.65 -20.39
C VAL A 67 6.55 0.59 -20.91
N ILE A 68 5.32 0.99 -21.22
CA ILE A 68 4.36 0.10 -21.88
C ILE A 68 4.38 0.43 -23.37
N ASP A 69 4.83 -0.51 -24.18
CA ASP A 69 4.75 -0.41 -25.65
C ASP A 69 3.27 -0.35 -26.07
N GLY A 70 2.80 0.80 -26.56
CA GLY A 70 1.38 0.96 -26.92
C GLY A 70 1.00 2.30 -27.57
N VAL A 71 -0.22 2.34 -28.11
CA VAL A 71 -0.78 3.40 -28.99
C VAL A 71 -1.09 4.73 -28.28
N ARG A 72 -0.92 4.81 -26.95
CA ARG A 72 -1.10 6.05 -26.20
C ARG A 72 0.22 6.83 -26.25
N GLY A 73 0.16 8.09 -26.69
CA GLY A 73 1.34 8.92 -26.98
C GLY A 73 2.38 8.99 -25.86
N TRP A 74 3.54 9.56 -26.18
CA TRP A 74 4.79 9.43 -25.41
C TRP A 74 4.70 9.88 -23.93
N ASP A 75 3.71 10.69 -23.56
CA ASP A 75 3.44 11.18 -22.19
C ASP A 75 2.47 10.30 -21.36
N SER A 76 2.05 9.14 -21.85
CA SER A 76 0.86 8.47 -21.29
C SER A 76 1.13 7.53 -20.11
N TYR A 77 2.39 7.15 -19.84
CA TYR A 77 2.71 6.20 -18.79
C TYR A 77 3.65 6.81 -17.76
N MET A 78 3.20 6.78 -16.51
CA MET A 78 3.90 7.36 -15.37
C MET A 78 4.16 6.29 -14.31
N VAL A 79 5.37 6.28 -13.78
CA VAL A 79 5.73 5.50 -12.60
C VAL A 79 5.65 6.43 -11.39
N TYR A 80 5.06 5.97 -10.30
CA TYR A 80 4.91 6.72 -9.06
C TYR A 80 5.93 6.26 -8.04
N LEU A 81 6.80 7.18 -7.63
CA LEU A 81 7.84 6.92 -6.63
C LEU A 81 7.34 7.32 -5.25
N PHE A 82 7.36 6.36 -4.33
CA PHE A 82 7.09 6.54 -2.90
C PHE A 82 8.36 6.25 -2.09
N ASP A 83 8.47 6.90 -0.94
CA ASP A 83 9.57 6.71 0.00
C ASP A 83 9.08 5.86 1.18
N LYS A 84 9.60 4.63 1.29
CA LYS A 84 9.25 3.70 2.36
C LYS A 84 9.66 4.18 3.75
N SER A 85 10.62 5.11 3.83
CA SER A 85 11.06 5.66 5.12
C SER A 85 10.09 6.70 5.69
N LYS A 86 9.13 7.17 4.89
CA LYS A 86 8.19 8.23 5.26
C LYS A 86 6.78 7.68 5.43
N THR A 87 6.15 8.06 6.53
CA THR A 87 4.73 7.76 6.81
C THR A 87 3.83 8.98 6.63
N VAL A 88 4.42 10.17 6.49
CA VAL A 88 3.74 11.45 6.28
C VAL A 88 4.49 12.27 5.25
N TYR A 89 3.75 12.97 4.39
CA TYR A 89 4.31 13.94 3.44
C TYR A 89 3.84 15.35 3.79
N GLU A 90 4.75 16.19 4.27
CA GLU A 90 4.44 17.55 4.75
C GLU A 90 4.79 18.65 3.73
N GLY A 91 5.42 18.30 2.61
CA GLY A 91 5.91 19.25 1.61
C GLY A 91 7.30 19.81 1.94
N PRO A 92 7.77 20.85 1.23
CA PRO A 92 7.05 21.60 0.20
C PRO A 92 6.83 20.77 -1.08
N PHE A 93 5.64 20.90 -1.67
CA PHE A 93 5.30 20.27 -2.95
C PHE A 93 5.62 21.23 -4.09
N ALA A 94 6.17 20.71 -5.18
CA ALA A 94 6.44 21.52 -6.36
C ALA A 94 5.12 22.09 -6.95
N SER A 95 5.13 23.38 -7.26
CA SER A 95 4.04 24.08 -7.93
C SER A 95 4.50 24.64 -9.27
N ARG A 96 3.58 24.79 -10.23
CA ARG A 96 3.88 25.50 -11.47
C ARG A 96 4.10 26.98 -11.22
N SER A 97 5.16 27.54 -11.79
CA SER A 97 5.36 28.99 -11.84
C SER A 97 4.53 29.61 -12.96
N LEU A 98 4.00 30.81 -12.71
CA LEU A 98 3.43 31.65 -13.75
C LEU A 98 4.56 32.19 -14.65
N SER A 99 4.29 32.35 -15.95
CA SER A 99 5.18 33.10 -16.83
C SER A 99 5.15 34.59 -16.50
N ASP A 100 6.19 35.34 -16.88
CA ASP A 100 6.27 36.79 -16.63
C ASP A 100 5.07 37.54 -17.23
N CYS A 101 4.62 37.12 -18.42
CA CYS A 101 3.44 37.67 -19.09
C CYS A 101 2.16 37.48 -18.27
N VAL A 102 1.96 36.30 -17.68
CA VAL A 102 0.78 36.01 -16.87
C VAL A 102 0.89 36.67 -15.50
N ASN A 103 2.08 36.71 -14.90
CA ASN A 103 2.34 37.44 -13.67
C ASN A 103 1.99 38.92 -13.80
N TYR A 104 2.31 39.53 -14.93
CA TYR A 104 2.00 40.94 -15.20
C TYR A 104 0.50 41.24 -15.07
N ILE A 105 -0.37 40.44 -15.70
CA ILE A 105 -1.83 40.64 -15.59
C ILE A 105 -2.38 40.23 -14.22
N VAL A 106 -1.71 39.35 -13.48
CA VAL A 106 -2.11 38.99 -12.10
C VAL A 106 -1.80 40.11 -11.12
N GLN A 107 -0.70 40.85 -11.33
CA GLN A 107 -0.32 42.00 -10.50
C GLN A 107 -1.23 43.21 -10.72
N ASP A 108 -1.64 43.46 -11.97
CA ASP A 108 -2.65 44.49 -12.31
C ASP A 108 -3.72 43.89 -13.23
N SER A 109 -4.80 43.40 -12.63
CA SER A 109 -5.87 42.73 -13.38
C SER A 109 -6.72 43.68 -14.21
N LYS A 110 -6.71 44.98 -13.88
CA LYS A 110 -7.56 46.02 -14.51
C LYS A 110 -6.85 46.76 -15.64
N ILE A 111 -5.57 46.47 -15.86
CA ILE A 111 -4.80 47.08 -16.93
C ILE A 111 -5.45 46.83 -18.29
N GLN A 112 -5.65 47.90 -19.05
CA GLN A 112 -6.21 47.83 -20.38
C GLN A 112 -5.10 47.50 -21.38
N LEU A 113 -5.18 46.33 -22.00
CA LEU A 113 -4.19 45.87 -22.98
C LEU A 113 -4.84 45.67 -24.35
N PRO A 114 -4.08 45.84 -25.44
CA PRO A 114 -4.55 45.51 -26.78
C PRO A 114 -4.98 44.04 -26.86
N VAL A 115 -6.12 43.77 -27.50
CA VAL A 115 -6.64 42.39 -27.65
C VAL A 115 -5.63 41.47 -28.35
N SER A 116 -4.81 42.00 -29.25
CA SER A 116 -3.72 41.25 -29.90
C SER A 116 -2.69 40.71 -28.90
N GLN A 117 -2.32 41.51 -27.89
CA GLN A 117 -1.41 41.10 -26.81
C GLN A 117 -2.11 40.14 -25.84
N LEU A 118 -3.35 40.44 -25.47
CA LEU A 118 -4.14 39.57 -24.58
C LEU A 118 -4.32 38.16 -25.13
N ARG A 119 -4.43 37.99 -26.46
CA ARG A 119 -4.53 36.64 -27.07
C ARG A 119 -3.33 35.75 -26.75
N LYS A 120 -2.14 36.30 -26.55
CA LYS A 120 -0.96 35.53 -26.14
C LYS A 120 -0.98 35.28 -24.64
N VAL A 121 -1.18 36.34 -23.84
CA VAL A 121 -1.17 36.24 -22.38
C VAL A 121 -2.27 35.31 -21.86
N TRP A 122 -3.49 35.40 -22.42
CA TRP A 122 -4.60 34.53 -22.05
C TRP A 122 -4.40 33.10 -22.54
N ALA A 123 -3.68 32.87 -23.64
CA ALA A 123 -3.32 31.52 -24.05
C ALA A 123 -2.39 30.85 -23.03
N GLU A 124 -1.38 31.58 -22.57
CA GLU A 124 -0.46 31.12 -21.51
C GLU A 124 -1.21 30.91 -20.18
N ALA A 125 -2.15 31.79 -19.83
CA ALA A 125 -2.99 31.63 -18.65
C ALA A 125 -3.89 30.39 -18.72
N VAL A 126 -4.55 30.13 -19.86
CA VAL A 126 -5.34 28.92 -20.07
C VAL A 126 -4.46 27.68 -19.98
N HIS A 127 -3.29 27.70 -20.62
CA HIS A 127 -2.34 26.59 -20.55
C HIS A 127 -1.87 26.33 -19.10
N TYR A 128 -1.64 27.39 -18.32
CA TYR A 128 -1.31 27.27 -16.90
C TYR A 128 -2.43 26.59 -16.10
N VAL A 129 -3.69 26.99 -16.31
CA VAL A 129 -4.86 26.38 -15.65
C VAL A 129 -5.01 24.90 -16.01
N ILE A 130 -4.90 24.56 -17.30
CA ILE A 130 -4.91 23.17 -17.79
C ILE A 130 -3.77 22.38 -17.12
N GLY A 131 -2.56 22.96 -17.08
CA GLY A 131 -1.39 22.33 -16.47
C GLY A 131 -1.58 21.99 -14.99
N LEU A 132 -2.17 22.89 -14.20
CA LEU A 132 -2.49 22.62 -12.79
C LEU A 132 -3.49 21.47 -12.64
N LYS A 133 -4.52 21.43 -13.48
CA LYS A 133 -5.51 20.33 -13.48
C LYS A 133 -4.87 19.00 -13.85
N GLU A 134 -4.00 18.97 -14.85
CA GLU A 134 -3.28 17.77 -15.24
C GLU A 134 -2.33 17.28 -14.14
N ASP A 135 -1.60 18.18 -13.49
CA ASP A 135 -0.70 17.82 -12.39
C ASP A 135 -1.47 17.20 -11.21
N TYR A 136 -2.63 17.78 -10.86
CA TYR A 136 -3.52 17.17 -9.89
C TYR A 136 -3.98 15.77 -10.32
N SER A 137 -4.40 15.60 -11.58
CA SER A 137 -4.82 14.30 -12.12
C SER A 137 -3.73 13.24 -11.98
N ARG A 138 -2.47 13.60 -12.30
CA ARG A 138 -1.31 12.71 -12.15
C ARG A 138 -1.05 12.34 -10.68
N LEU A 139 -1.08 13.31 -9.77
CA LEU A 139 -0.94 13.04 -8.33
C LEU A 139 -2.06 12.15 -7.79
N PHE A 140 -3.29 12.39 -8.24
CA PHE A 140 -4.45 11.58 -7.87
C PHE A 140 -4.32 10.14 -8.38
N GLN A 141 -3.81 9.94 -9.59
CA GLN A 141 -3.50 8.61 -10.10
C GLN A 141 -2.42 7.92 -9.25
N GLY A 142 -1.40 8.65 -8.80
CA GLY A 142 -0.41 8.13 -7.85
C GLY A 142 -1.03 7.68 -6.53
N GLN A 143 -1.90 8.49 -5.93
CA GLN A 143 -2.66 8.08 -4.75
C GLN A 143 -3.50 6.81 -5.01
N ARG A 144 -4.16 6.71 -6.16
CA ARG A 144 -4.93 5.51 -6.55
C ARG A 144 -4.03 4.29 -6.72
N ALA A 145 -2.83 4.44 -7.28
CA ALA A 145 -1.83 3.38 -7.36
C ALA A 145 -1.41 2.90 -5.96
N ALA A 146 -1.17 3.82 -5.02
CA ALA A 146 -0.88 3.48 -3.63
C ALA A 146 -2.04 2.74 -2.95
N MET A 147 -3.28 3.15 -3.15
CA MET A 147 -4.47 2.45 -2.66
C MET A 147 -4.56 1.02 -3.21
N LEU A 148 -4.37 0.84 -4.52
CA LEU A 148 -4.38 -0.47 -5.15
C LEU A 148 -3.25 -1.37 -4.64
N SER A 149 -2.07 -0.81 -4.38
CA SER A 149 -0.96 -1.51 -3.72
C SER A 149 -1.37 -1.96 -2.31
N LEU A 150 -1.89 -1.05 -1.49
CA LEU A 150 -2.36 -1.33 -0.13
C LEU A 150 -3.43 -2.43 -0.09
N LEU A 151 -4.40 -2.40 -1.00
CA LEU A 151 -5.44 -3.44 -1.10
C LEU A 151 -4.87 -4.83 -1.40
N ARG A 152 -3.79 -4.92 -2.18
CA ARG A 152 -3.07 -6.20 -2.41
C ARG A 152 -2.36 -6.68 -1.16
N TYR A 153 -1.67 -5.79 -0.45
CA TYR A 153 -1.06 -6.11 0.84
C TYR A 153 -2.12 -6.58 1.85
N ASN A 154 -3.26 -5.90 1.93
CA ASN A 154 -4.38 -6.28 2.79
C ASN A 154 -4.94 -7.66 2.42
N ALA A 155 -5.16 -7.94 1.13
CA ALA A 155 -5.63 -9.24 0.69
C ALA A 155 -4.66 -10.38 1.08
N ASN A 156 -3.35 -10.15 0.98
CA ASN A 156 -2.35 -11.11 1.43
C ASN A 156 -2.37 -11.29 2.96
N LEU A 157 -2.48 -10.19 3.71
CA LEU A 157 -2.58 -10.22 5.17
C LEU A 157 -3.80 -11.04 5.63
N ILE A 158 -4.97 -10.82 5.03
CA ILE A 158 -6.20 -11.56 5.31
C ILE A 158 -6.04 -13.05 4.98
N LYS A 159 -5.38 -13.38 3.87
CA LYS A 159 -5.08 -14.77 3.53
C LYS A 159 -4.21 -15.43 4.60
N MET A 160 -3.14 -14.77 5.05
CA MET A 160 -2.27 -15.29 6.11
C MET A 160 -3.01 -15.41 7.45
N LYS A 161 -3.86 -14.44 7.79
CA LYS A 161 -4.74 -14.49 8.97
C LYS A 161 -5.66 -15.70 8.95
N ASN A 162 -6.33 -15.96 7.83
CA ASN A 162 -7.23 -17.12 7.71
C ASN A 162 -6.48 -18.45 7.86
N ASN A 163 -5.26 -18.54 7.33
CA ASN A 163 -4.40 -19.71 7.52
C ASN A 163 -4.01 -19.88 9.00
N MET A 164 -3.64 -18.79 9.68
CA MET A 164 -3.30 -18.78 11.11
C MET A 164 -4.48 -19.22 11.98
N VAL A 165 -5.68 -18.67 11.73
CA VAL A 165 -6.90 -19.07 12.43
C VAL A 165 -7.22 -20.55 12.22
N SER A 166 -7.11 -21.04 10.98
CA SER A 166 -7.34 -22.45 10.69
C SER A 166 -6.34 -23.37 11.40
N ALA A 167 -5.04 -23.02 11.38
CA ALA A 167 -4.00 -23.79 12.08
C ALA A 167 -4.23 -23.81 13.60
N SER A 168 -4.61 -22.67 14.18
CA SER A 168 -4.93 -22.56 15.60
C SER A 168 -6.12 -23.44 16.00
N GLN A 169 -7.18 -23.48 15.18
CA GLN A 169 -8.34 -24.33 15.43
C GLN A 169 -7.99 -25.83 15.36
N GLN A 170 -7.09 -26.22 14.45
CA GLN A 170 -6.61 -27.60 14.37
C GLN A 170 -5.80 -28.00 15.61
N LEU A 171 -4.91 -27.12 16.07
CA LEU A 171 -4.14 -27.33 17.29
C LEU A 171 -5.08 -27.49 18.49
N LYS A 172 -6.07 -26.60 18.63
CA LYS A 172 -7.08 -26.67 19.69
C LYS A 172 -7.80 -28.01 19.73
N ALA A 173 -8.31 -28.47 18.58
CA ALA A 173 -9.00 -29.75 18.49
C ALA A 173 -8.09 -30.94 18.85
N LYS A 174 -6.82 -30.91 18.43
CA LYS A 174 -5.83 -31.95 18.80
C LYS A 174 -5.49 -31.93 20.28
N LEU A 175 -5.37 -30.74 20.88
CA LEU A 175 -5.14 -30.59 22.32
C LEU A 175 -6.33 -31.10 23.12
N GLU A 176 -7.56 -30.74 22.75
CA GLU A 176 -8.78 -31.25 23.39
C GLU A 176 -8.82 -32.78 23.36
N PHE A 177 -8.55 -33.39 22.20
CA PHE A 177 -8.47 -34.84 22.05
C PHE A 177 -7.33 -35.46 22.89
N PHE A 178 -6.15 -34.83 22.87
CA PHE A 178 -4.99 -35.31 23.63
C PHE A 178 -5.25 -35.27 25.13
N HIS A 179 -5.81 -34.16 25.64
CA HIS A 179 -6.15 -33.98 27.06
C HIS A 179 -7.17 -35.02 27.53
N GLN A 180 -8.23 -35.26 26.77
CA GLN A 180 -9.19 -36.32 27.10
C GLN A 180 -8.52 -37.69 27.17
N SER A 181 -7.63 -37.98 26.21
CA SER A 181 -7.01 -39.29 26.14
C SER A 181 -5.91 -39.52 27.18
N ILE A 182 -5.06 -38.53 27.47
CA ILE A 182 -4.05 -38.66 28.54
C ILE A 182 -4.71 -38.75 29.92
N HIS A 183 -5.80 -38.01 30.15
CA HIS A 183 -6.55 -38.06 31.40
C HIS A 183 -7.17 -39.44 31.63
N LEU A 184 -7.80 -40.01 30.60
CA LEU A 184 -8.35 -41.37 30.65
C LEU A 184 -7.25 -42.40 30.96
N ASP A 185 -6.10 -42.29 30.29
CA ASP A 185 -4.99 -43.21 30.50
C ASP A 185 -4.44 -43.11 31.94
N LEU A 186 -4.32 -41.89 32.49
CA LEU A 186 -3.90 -41.66 33.88
C LEU A 186 -4.92 -42.20 34.90
N GLU A 187 -6.21 -41.99 34.68
CA GLU A 187 -7.30 -42.49 35.54
C GLU A 187 -7.28 -44.03 35.57
N ARG A 188 -7.29 -44.67 34.39
CA ARG A 188 -7.25 -46.13 34.28
C ARG A 188 -5.97 -46.75 34.83
N TYR A 189 -4.85 -46.07 34.64
CA TYR A 189 -3.58 -46.50 35.22
C TYR A 189 -3.63 -46.47 36.75
N SER A 190 -4.22 -45.43 37.34
CA SER A 190 -4.40 -45.30 38.79
C SER A 190 -5.26 -46.42 39.35
N ASP A 191 -6.38 -46.76 38.69
CA ASP A 191 -7.27 -47.85 39.10
C ASP A 191 -6.52 -49.19 39.19
N GLN A 192 -5.75 -49.54 38.15
CA GLN A 192 -5.10 -50.85 38.06
C GLN A 192 -3.77 -50.95 38.81
N MET A 193 -3.25 -49.86 39.38
CA MET A 193 -1.90 -49.82 39.96
C MET A 193 -1.69 -50.78 41.14
N ALA A 194 -2.75 -51.13 41.88
CA ALA A 194 -2.68 -52.01 43.06
C ALA A 194 -2.63 -53.51 42.73
N TYR A 195 -3.09 -53.91 41.55
CA TYR A 195 -3.28 -55.32 41.18
C TYR A 195 -2.82 -55.66 39.74
N GLY A 196 -2.40 -54.67 38.97
CA GLY A 196 -1.90 -54.81 37.60
C GLY A 196 -0.43 -54.38 37.46
N ILE A 197 -0.07 -53.83 36.30
CA ILE A 197 1.32 -53.48 35.98
C ILE A 197 1.61 -52.06 36.44
N SER A 198 2.57 -51.91 37.35
CA SER A 198 3.03 -50.60 37.84
C SER A 198 4.39 -50.22 37.27
N SER A 199 4.58 -48.92 37.03
CA SER A 199 5.75 -48.29 36.41
C SER A 199 5.73 -46.78 36.71
N GLU A 200 6.38 -46.40 37.81
CA GLU A 200 6.47 -45.01 38.25
C GLU A 200 7.10 -44.08 37.19
N LYS A 201 8.09 -44.60 36.43
CA LYS A 201 8.74 -43.88 35.33
C LYS A 201 7.74 -43.48 34.23
N MET A 202 6.81 -44.37 33.90
CA MET A 202 5.78 -44.10 32.88
C MET A 202 4.76 -43.10 33.40
N LEU A 203 4.28 -43.28 34.63
CA LEU A 203 3.35 -42.35 35.27
C LEU A 203 3.90 -40.93 35.31
N LYS A 204 5.18 -40.79 35.67
CA LYS A 204 5.86 -39.48 35.65
C LYS A 204 5.92 -38.90 34.23
N ALA A 205 6.32 -39.70 33.25
CA ALA A 205 6.38 -39.24 31.85
C ALA A 205 5.01 -38.81 31.30
N TRP A 206 3.92 -39.49 31.69
CA TRP A 206 2.56 -39.14 31.27
C TRP A 206 2.07 -37.84 31.91
N LYS A 207 2.38 -37.62 33.20
CA LYS A 207 2.12 -36.34 33.87
C LYS A 207 2.91 -35.19 33.23
N GLU A 208 4.18 -35.42 32.88
CA GLU A 208 4.99 -34.44 32.15
C GLU A 208 4.40 -34.13 30.75
N MET A 209 3.82 -35.12 30.07
CA MET A 209 3.12 -34.90 28.79
C MET A 209 1.84 -34.08 28.96
N GLU A 210 1.07 -34.32 30.02
CA GLU A 210 -0.13 -33.54 30.34
C GLU A 210 0.22 -32.06 30.60
N GLU A 211 1.24 -31.79 31.42
CA GLU A 211 1.72 -30.43 31.69
C GLU A 211 2.24 -29.76 30.42
N LYS A 212 3.02 -30.48 29.61
CA LYS A 212 3.53 -29.96 28.34
C LYS A 212 2.40 -29.64 27.35
N ALA A 213 1.31 -30.40 27.32
CA ALA A 213 0.15 -30.09 26.51
C ALA A 213 -0.53 -28.78 26.95
N SER A 214 -0.62 -28.52 28.26
CA SER A 214 -1.11 -27.22 28.77
C SER A 214 -0.22 -26.04 28.36
N GLN A 215 1.10 -26.22 28.27
CA GLN A 215 1.99 -25.19 27.73
C GLN A 215 1.77 -24.97 26.22
N CYS A 216 1.56 -26.05 25.45
CA CYS A 216 1.22 -25.97 24.04
C CYS A 216 -0.08 -25.21 23.76
N ALA A 217 -1.05 -25.24 24.68
CA ALA A 217 -2.29 -24.48 24.56
C ALA A 217 -2.08 -22.96 24.47
N GLN A 218 -0.99 -22.42 25.03
CA GLN A 218 -0.69 -20.99 24.90
C GLN A 218 -0.46 -20.56 23.45
N ALA A 219 -0.01 -21.46 22.58
CA ALA A 219 0.21 -21.17 21.16
C ALA A 219 -1.10 -20.99 20.36
N GLU A 220 -2.25 -21.39 20.91
CA GLU A 220 -3.56 -21.20 20.28
C GLU A 220 -4.15 -19.80 20.53
N ASP A 221 -3.60 -19.03 21.48
CA ASP A 221 -4.10 -17.70 21.80
C ASP A 221 -3.62 -16.66 20.77
N ILE A 222 -4.35 -16.60 19.67
CA ILE A 222 -4.13 -15.66 18.55
C ILE A 222 -5.19 -14.55 18.49
N GLY A 223 -6.11 -14.49 19.47
CA GLY A 223 -7.27 -13.58 19.42
C GLY A 223 -6.87 -12.13 19.26
N TYR A 224 -5.82 -11.71 19.97
CA TYR A 224 -5.27 -10.35 19.88
C TYR A 224 -4.75 -9.99 18.47
N LEU A 225 -4.21 -10.94 17.71
CA LEU A 225 -3.78 -10.71 16.32
C LEU A 225 -4.97 -10.65 15.38
N ASP A 226 -5.96 -11.53 15.55
CA ASP A 226 -7.17 -11.53 14.72
C ASP A 226 -7.91 -10.20 14.85
N GLU A 227 -8.12 -9.71 16.07
CA GLU A 227 -8.76 -8.42 16.34
C GLU A 227 -7.99 -7.24 15.74
N GLN A 228 -6.66 -7.20 15.92
CA GLN A 228 -5.82 -6.15 15.32
C GLN A 228 -5.88 -6.14 13.79
N ILE A 229 -5.84 -7.32 13.16
CA ILE A 229 -5.90 -7.45 11.70
C ILE A 229 -7.30 -7.05 11.19
N MET A 230 -8.38 -7.42 11.89
CA MET A 230 -9.74 -7.04 11.53
C MET A 230 -9.96 -5.53 11.68
N ALA A 231 -9.48 -4.92 12.76
CA ALA A 231 -9.54 -3.47 12.95
C ALA A 231 -8.83 -2.72 11.83
N LEU A 232 -7.62 -3.16 11.46
CA LEU A 232 -6.87 -2.58 10.33
C LEU A 232 -7.58 -2.80 8.99
N HIS A 233 -8.18 -3.97 8.77
CA HIS A 233 -8.96 -4.26 7.57
C HIS A 233 -10.13 -3.28 7.42
N THR A 234 -10.89 -3.04 8.50
CA THR A 234 -11.97 -2.07 8.54
C THR A 234 -11.48 -0.66 8.25
N GLU A 235 -10.36 -0.23 8.86
CA GLU A 235 -9.73 1.06 8.59
C GLU A 235 -9.41 1.24 7.09
N ILE A 236 -8.83 0.20 6.44
CA ILE A 236 -8.50 0.22 5.01
C ILE A 236 -9.75 0.31 4.13
N VAL A 237 -10.80 -0.47 4.46
CA VAL A 237 -12.07 -0.46 3.69
C VAL A 237 -12.75 0.91 3.77
N GLU A 238 -12.73 1.57 4.93
CA GLU A 238 -13.28 2.92 5.07
C GLU A 238 -12.45 3.96 4.30
N LEU A 239 -11.12 3.83 4.26
CA LEU A 239 -10.26 4.70 3.45
C LEU A 239 -10.55 4.59 1.94
N GLN A 240 -10.97 3.42 1.46
CA GLN A 240 -11.35 3.18 0.07
C GLN A 240 -12.64 3.91 -0.33
N LYS A 241 -13.58 4.12 0.60
CA LYS A 241 -14.89 4.73 0.34
C LYS A 241 -14.86 6.26 0.22
N SER A 242 -13.69 6.88 0.38
CA SER A 242 -13.50 8.34 0.36
C SER A 242 -14.05 9.00 -0.93
N PRO A 243 -15.12 9.83 -0.86
CA PRO A 243 -15.75 10.44 -2.05
C PRO A 243 -15.02 11.71 -2.54
N TYR A 244 -13.98 12.15 -1.82
CA TYR A 244 -13.37 13.47 -1.97
C TYR A 244 -12.73 13.68 -3.35
N ALA A 245 -12.06 12.65 -3.87
CA ALA A 245 -11.36 12.72 -5.14
C ALA A 245 -12.23 13.13 -6.32
N ARG A 246 -13.46 12.57 -6.39
CA ARG A 246 -14.39 12.82 -7.49
C ARG A 246 -14.87 14.28 -7.50
N ARG A 247 -15.24 14.79 -6.32
CA ARG A 247 -15.75 16.16 -6.18
C ARG A 247 -14.71 17.20 -6.58
N GLN A 248 -13.44 17.00 -6.21
CA GLN A 248 -12.38 17.96 -6.51
C GLN A 248 -11.98 17.95 -7.99
N GLY A 249 -12.04 16.80 -8.65
CA GLY A 249 -11.83 16.70 -10.10
C GLY A 249 -12.83 17.56 -10.89
N GLU A 250 -14.11 17.49 -10.53
CA GLU A 250 -15.18 18.27 -11.17
C GLU A 250 -14.97 19.79 -11.01
N VAL A 251 -14.49 20.26 -9.84
CA VAL A 251 -14.20 21.69 -9.62
C VAL A 251 -13.08 22.17 -10.54
N MET A 252 -11.99 21.40 -10.67
CA MET A 252 -10.85 21.75 -11.52
C MET A 252 -11.24 21.74 -13.01
N GLU A 253 -12.05 20.77 -13.45
CA GLU A 253 -12.57 20.70 -14.82
C GLU A 253 -13.48 21.89 -15.16
N ASN A 254 -14.31 22.34 -14.21
CA ASN A 254 -15.13 23.53 -14.39
C ASN A 254 -14.29 24.81 -14.54
N LEU A 255 -13.19 24.94 -13.79
CA LEU A 255 -12.27 26.08 -13.90
C LEU A 255 -11.51 26.09 -15.23
N GLU A 256 -11.05 24.92 -15.67
CA GLU A 256 -10.45 24.71 -16.99
C GLU A 256 -11.41 25.15 -18.10
N GLN A 257 -12.65 24.64 -18.08
CA GLN A 257 -13.64 24.95 -19.11
C GLN A 257 -13.96 26.45 -19.16
N ARG A 258 -14.12 27.09 -17.99
CA ARG A 258 -14.34 28.55 -17.91
C ARG A 258 -13.17 29.35 -18.50
N ALA A 259 -11.93 28.93 -18.27
CA ALA A 259 -10.74 29.59 -18.83
C ALA A 259 -10.73 29.50 -20.37
N ILE A 260 -11.01 28.29 -20.88
CA ILE A 260 -11.11 28.01 -22.32
C ILE A 260 -12.20 28.88 -22.96
N ASP A 261 -13.36 28.99 -22.33
CA ASP A 261 -14.49 29.73 -22.87
C ASP A 261 -14.24 31.25 -22.87
N LEU A 262 -13.63 31.81 -21.82
CA LEU A 262 -13.18 33.21 -21.83
C LEU A 262 -12.20 33.48 -22.97
N TYR A 263 -11.25 32.57 -23.19
CA TYR A 263 -10.26 32.72 -24.26
C TYR A 263 -10.89 32.65 -25.66
N LYS A 264 -11.88 31.76 -25.85
CA LYS A 264 -12.67 31.71 -27.09
C LYS A 264 -13.41 33.01 -27.33
N GLN A 265 -14.06 33.57 -26.30
CA GLN A 265 -14.76 34.85 -26.39
C GLN A 265 -13.83 36.02 -26.77
N LEU A 266 -12.60 36.03 -26.24
CA LEU A 266 -11.59 37.02 -26.62
C LEU A 266 -11.20 36.93 -28.10
N LYS A 267 -11.13 35.70 -28.66
CA LYS A 267 -10.82 35.49 -30.09
C LYS A 267 -11.92 35.97 -31.02
N THR A 268 -13.18 35.83 -30.61
CA THR A 268 -14.36 36.16 -31.43
C THR A 268 -14.80 37.62 -31.32
N ARG A 269 -14.09 38.47 -30.56
CA ARG A 269 -14.47 39.87 -30.38
C ARG A 269 -14.39 40.69 -31.67
N PRO A 270 -15.34 41.61 -31.91
CA PRO A 270 -15.32 42.52 -33.04
C PRO A 270 -14.10 43.47 -33.00
N PRO A 271 -13.63 43.98 -34.15
CA PRO A 271 -12.48 44.89 -34.25
C PRO A 271 -12.64 46.21 -33.46
N ASP A 272 -13.88 46.64 -33.21
CA ASP A 272 -14.21 47.91 -32.53
C ASP A 272 -13.82 47.93 -31.04
N HIS A 273 -13.55 46.77 -30.45
CA HIS A 273 -13.07 46.63 -29.07
C HIS A 273 -11.57 46.31 -29.03
N ALA A 274 -10.74 47.31 -29.34
CA ALA A 274 -9.29 47.15 -29.43
C ALA A 274 -8.60 46.83 -28.09
N TYR A 275 -9.23 47.17 -26.95
CA TYR A 275 -8.66 47.01 -25.60
C TYR A 275 -9.61 46.27 -24.65
N SER A 276 -9.04 45.59 -23.66
CA SER A 276 -9.77 44.93 -22.57
C SER A 276 -8.85 44.77 -21.35
N ASP A 277 -9.44 44.57 -20.17
CA ASP A 277 -8.72 44.08 -19.00
C ASP A 277 -8.74 42.55 -18.89
N SER A 278 -8.07 42.02 -17.87
CA SER A 278 -7.93 40.59 -17.59
C SER A 278 -8.61 40.17 -16.28
N THR A 279 -9.52 40.96 -15.73
CA THR A 279 -10.11 40.73 -14.40
C THR A 279 -10.74 39.35 -14.27
N ASP A 280 -11.54 38.93 -15.25
CA ASP A 280 -12.21 37.63 -15.24
C ASP A 280 -11.23 36.46 -15.41
N MET A 281 -10.21 36.62 -16.26
CA MET A 281 -9.17 35.60 -16.45
C MET A 281 -8.33 35.45 -15.18
N VAL A 282 -7.93 36.56 -14.55
CA VAL A 282 -7.19 36.57 -13.28
C VAL A 282 -8.01 35.93 -12.16
N LYS A 283 -9.32 36.18 -12.12
CA LYS A 283 -10.22 35.52 -11.17
C LYS A 283 -10.19 33.99 -11.32
N ILE A 284 -10.15 33.47 -12.55
CA ILE A 284 -10.01 32.03 -12.77
C ILE A 284 -8.63 31.53 -12.32
N ILE A 285 -7.55 32.22 -12.66
CA ILE A 285 -6.18 31.83 -12.22
C ILE A 285 -6.12 31.71 -10.69
N VAL A 286 -6.59 32.73 -9.98
CA VAL A 286 -6.60 32.75 -8.50
C VAL A 286 -7.45 31.62 -7.93
N GLN A 287 -8.65 31.39 -8.50
CA GLN A 287 -9.51 30.29 -8.07
C GLN A 287 -8.85 28.91 -8.28
N THR A 288 -8.15 28.71 -9.41
CA THR A 288 -7.45 27.46 -9.71
C THR A 288 -6.29 27.22 -8.75
N VAL A 289 -5.47 28.24 -8.45
CA VAL A 289 -4.36 28.13 -7.48
C VAL A 289 -4.88 27.80 -6.08
N GLN A 290 -5.91 28.51 -5.61
CA GLN A 290 -6.52 28.25 -4.30
C GLN A 290 -7.14 26.84 -4.21
N SER A 291 -7.80 26.40 -5.28
CA SER A 291 -8.34 25.05 -5.38
C SER A 291 -7.22 24.01 -5.31
N GLN A 292 -6.12 24.23 -6.04
CA GLN A 292 -4.96 23.34 -6.04
C GLN A 292 -4.36 23.15 -4.65
N ASP A 293 -4.08 24.23 -3.91
CA ASP A 293 -3.47 24.16 -2.58
C ASP A 293 -4.33 23.34 -1.61
N ARG A 294 -5.64 23.59 -1.62
CA ARG A 294 -6.60 22.84 -0.79
C ARG A 294 -6.58 21.36 -1.15
N VAL A 295 -6.65 21.06 -2.43
CA VAL A 295 -6.76 19.69 -2.94
C VAL A 295 -5.47 18.91 -2.71
N LEU A 296 -4.30 19.54 -2.87
CA LEU A 296 -3.01 18.92 -2.56
C LEU A 296 -2.92 18.56 -1.08
N LYS A 297 -3.32 19.46 -0.18
CA LYS A 297 -3.34 19.18 1.27
C LYS A 297 -4.25 18.00 1.61
N GLU A 298 -5.44 17.94 1.01
CA GLU A 298 -6.38 16.83 1.18
C GLU A 298 -5.80 15.51 0.63
N LEU A 299 -5.20 15.54 -0.56
CA LEU A 299 -4.59 14.38 -1.22
C LEU A 299 -3.43 13.79 -0.41
N PHE A 300 -2.51 14.62 0.06
CA PHE A 300 -1.38 14.17 0.88
C PHE A 300 -1.78 13.73 2.28
N GLY A 301 -2.82 14.35 2.85
CA GLY A 301 -3.43 13.89 4.10
C GLY A 301 -4.01 12.48 3.97
N HIS A 302 -4.72 12.19 2.87
CA HIS A 302 -5.24 10.84 2.60
C HIS A 302 -4.11 9.85 2.28
N LEU A 303 -3.12 10.24 1.48
CA LEU A 303 -1.96 9.40 1.16
C LEU A 303 -1.17 9.01 2.42
N SER A 304 -0.99 9.93 3.37
CA SER A 304 -0.33 9.63 4.65
C SER A 304 -1.07 8.56 5.45
N LYS A 305 -2.42 8.56 5.42
CA LYS A 305 -3.22 7.47 6.04
C LYS A 305 -2.98 6.12 5.35
N LEU A 306 -2.89 6.11 4.01
CA LEU A 306 -2.60 4.88 3.25
C LEU A 306 -1.23 4.30 3.61
N LEU A 307 -0.21 5.16 3.72
CA LEU A 307 1.13 4.74 4.12
C LEU A 307 1.16 4.24 5.56
N GLY A 308 0.43 4.91 6.48
CA GLY A 308 0.25 4.44 7.84
C GLY A 308 -0.38 3.04 7.91
N CYS A 309 -1.46 2.80 7.17
CA CYS A 309 -2.06 1.46 7.09
C CYS A 309 -1.08 0.43 6.52
N LYS A 310 -0.30 0.79 5.49
CA LYS A 310 0.70 -0.10 4.91
C LYS A 310 1.78 -0.49 5.92
N GLN A 311 2.28 0.47 6.69
CA GLN A 311 3.27 0.20 7.74
C GLN A 311 2.69 -0.76 8.79
N LYS A 312 1.44 -0.53 9.23
CA LYS A 312 0.75 -1.46 10.16
C LYS A 312 0.66 -2.88 9.59
N ILE A 313 0.42 -3.06 8.28
CA ILE A 313 0.46 -4.40 7.64
C ILE A 313 1.86 -5.00 7.75
N ILE A 314 2.89 -4.24 7.38
CA ILE A 314 4.29 -4.70 7.42
C ILE A 314 4.68 -5.14 8.84
N ASP A 315 4.24 -4.42 9.86
CA ASP A 315 4.52 -4.73 11.27
C ASP A 315 3.74 -5.96 11.79
N LEU A 316 2.59 -6.29 11.18
CA LEU A 316 1.77 -7.45 11.55
C LEU A 316 2.23 -8.75 10.88
N LEU A 317 2.78 -8.68 9.67
CA LEU A 317 3.28 -9.86 8.93
C LEU A 317 4.23 -10.77 9.76
N PRO A 318 5.33 -10.26 10.37
CA PRO A 318 6.23 -11.11 11.13
C PRO A 318 5.56 -11.70 12.39
N LYS A 319 4.57 -11.00 12.98
CA LYS A 319 3.83 -11.51 14.14
C LYS A 319 2.96 -12.72 13.76
N ILE A 320 2.35 -12.71 12.57
CA ILE A 320 1.62 -13.86 12.05
C ILE A 320 2.56 -15.03 11.78
N GLU A 321 3.74 -14.78 11.22
CA GLU A 321 4.74 -15.83 10.96
C GLU A 321 5.21 -16.50 12.25
N VAL A 322 5.48 -15.71 13.30
CA VAL A 322 5.82 -16.22 14.63
C VAL A 322 4.67 -17.06 15.20
N ALA A 323 3.43 -16.57 15.15
CA ALA A 323 2.26 -17.32 15.63
C ALA A 323 2.10 -18.66 14.89
N LEU A 324 2.21 -18.66 13.56
CA LEU A 324 2.15 -19.88 12.75
C LEU A 324 3.26 -20.88 13.10
N ASN A 325 4.49 -20.42 13.35
CA ASN A 325 5.58 -21.29 13.77
C ASN A 325 5.33 -21.88 15.16
N ASN A 326 4.87 -21.08 16.13
CA ASN A 326 4.54 -21.55 17.47
C ASN A 326 3.42 -22.60 17.43
N ILE A 327 2.35 -22.35 16.65
CA ILE A 327 1.26 -23.30 16.45
C ILE A 327 1.79 -24.61 15.87
N LYS A 328 2.66 -24.53 14.85
CA LYS A 328 3.24 -25.70 14.20
C LYS A 328 4.13 -26.51 15.15
N GLU A 329 4.93 -25.87 15.98
CA GLU A 329 5.76 -26.54 16.98
C GLU A 329 4.90 -27.23 18.06
N ALA A 330 3.88 -26.55 18.56
CA ALA A 330 2.91 -27.11 19.50
C ALA A 330 2.18 -28.32 18.88
N ASP A 331 1.71 -28.20 17.64
CA ASP A 331 1.04 -29.28 16.90
C ASP A 331 1.92 -30.53 16.80
N ASN A 332 3.17 -30.35 16.37
CA ASN A 332 4.13 -31.45 16.28
C ASN A 332 4.42 -32.08 17.66
N SER A 333 4.54 -31.27 18.71
CA SER A 333 4.75 -31.77 20.07
C SER A 333 3.58 -32.64 20.54
N VAL A 334 2.34 -32.18 20.35
CA VAL A 334 1.13 -32.95 20.71
C VAL A 334 1.07 -34.27 19.94
N MET A 335 1.35 -34.25 18.63
CA MET A 335 1.36 -35.47 17.82
C MET A 335 2.44 -36.47 18.26
N GLN A 336 3.63 -35.98 18.64
CA GLN A 336 4.71 -36.83 19.16
C GLN A 336 4.36 -37.44 20.53
N MET A 337 3.77 -36.64 21.43
CA MET A 337 3.32 -37.11 22.75
C MET A 337 2.24 -38.18 22.60
N GLN A 338 1.25 -37.95 21.73
CA GLN A 338 0.19 -38.92 21.42
C GLN A 338 0.79 -40.26 20.94
N GLY A 339 1.71 -40.22 19.98
CA GLY A 339 2.36 -41.44 19.47
C GLY A 339 3.25 -42.14 20.49
N LYS A 340 3.93 -41.39 21.36
CA LYS A 340 4.73 -41.95 22.46
C LYS A 340 3.82 -42.65 23.48
N ARG A 341 2.76 -41.99 23.94
CA ARG A 341 1.78 -42.53 24.89
C ARG A 341 1.19 -43.86 24.42
N GLN A 342 0.70 -43.90 23.17
CA GLN A 342 0.12 -45.13 22.60
C GLN A 342 1.14 -46.27 22.51
N ARG A 343 2.40 -45.99 22.12
CA ARG A 343 3.46 -47.01 22.08
C ARG A 343 3.81 -47.56 23.46
N GLU A 344 3.79 -46.71 24.48
CA GLU A 344 4.04 -47.11 25.87
C GLU A 344 2.96 -48.04 26.40
N ILE A 345 1.68 -47.81 26.07
CA ILE A 345 0.58 -48.73 26.39
C ILE A 345 0.80 -50.11 25.75
N TRP A 346 1.15 -50.15 24.46
CA TRP A 346 1.46 -51.42 23.79
C TRP A 346 2.67 -52.13 24.40
N HIS A 347 3.64 -51.38 24.91
CA HIS A 347 4.80 -51.96 25.59
C HIS A 347 4.40 -52.59 26.93
N LEU A 348 3.54 -51.94 27.73
CA LEU A 348 2.99 -52.53 28.95
C LEU A 348 2.24 -53.84 28.66
N LEU A 349 1.42 -53.87 27.61
CA LEU A 349 0.70 -55.09 27.23
C LEU A 349 1.65 -56.24 26.91
N LYS A 350 2.76 -55.97 26.20
CA LYS A 350 3.78 -56.99 25.93
C LYS A 350 4.41 -57.53 27.22
N ILE A 351 4.69 -56.66 28.18
CA ILE A 351 5.22 -57.08 29.49
C ILE A 351 4.19 -57.95 30.21
N ALA A 352 2.91 -57.55 30.18
CA ALA A 352 1.80 -58.34 30.74
C ALA A 352 1.80 -59.77 30.18
N CYS A 353 1.83 -59.90 28.85
CA CYS A 353 1.71 -61.18 28.17
C CYS A 353 2.91 -62.12 28.35
N VAL A 354 4.09 -61.60 28.70
CA VAL A 354 5.29 -62.41 28.96
C VAL A 354 5.45 -62.77 30.44
N SER A 355 4.81 -61.98 31.32
CA SER A 355 4.83 -62.18 32.78
C SER A 355 3.64 -63.00 33.29
N SER A 356 2.69 -63.33 32.40
CA SER A 356 1.58 -64.27 32.60
C SER A 356 1.97 -65.63 32.08
#